data_AF-A0A077ZKW1-F1
#
_entry.id   AF-A0A077ZKW1-F1
#
_cell.length_a   1.000
_cell.length_b   1.000
_cell.length_c   1.000
_cell.angle_alpha   90.00
_cell.angle_beta   90.00
_cell.angle_gamma   90.00
#
_symmetry.space_group_name_H-M   'P 1'
#
loop_
_entity.id
_entity.type
_entity.pdbx_description
1 polymer ?
#
loop_
_entity_poly.entity_id
_entity_poly.type
_entity_poly.pdbx_seq_one_letter_code
_entity_poly.pdbx_strand_id
1 'polypeptide(L)'
;MFPDYSRSRIKEWILDQRVLVNGKVCDKPKEKVLGGEQVAINAEIEEEARFEPQDIPLDIVYEDEDIIIINKPRDLVVHPGAGNPDGTVLNALLHYYPPIADVPRAGIVHRLDKDTTGLMVVAKTVPAQTRLVESLQRREITREYEAVAIGHMTAGGTVDEPISRHPTKRTHMAVHPMGKPAVTHYRIMEHFRVHTRLRLRLETGRTHQIRVHMAHITHPLVGDPVYGGRPRPPKGASEAFISTLRKFDRQALHATMLRLYHPISGIEMEWHAPIPQDMVELIEVMRADFEEHKDEVDCSTRIGGVSLPPYDSLNLGAHCGDNPDHVEENRKRLFAAGNLPSKPVWLEQVHGKDVLKLTGEPYASKRADASYSNTPGTVCAVMTADCLPVLFCNRAGTEVAAAHAGWRGLCAGVLEETVSCFADNPENILAWLGPAIGPRAFEVGGEHGDKYLADIYQLARQRLANVGVEQIFGGDRCTYTENETFFSYRRDKTTGRMASFIWLI
;
A
#
# COMPACT_ATOMS: atom_id res chain seq x y z
N MET A 1 10.79 -17.81 48.88
CA MET A 1 12.19 -18.29 48.97
C MET A 1 12.52 -18.88 47.60
N PHE A 2 13.55 -18.41 46.90
CA PHE A 2 13.99 -18.87 45.55
C PHE A 2 13.09 -18.49 44.33
N PRO A 3 12.95 -17.20 43.97
CA PRO A 3 12.18 -16.76 42.81
C PRO A 3 12.82 -17.14 41.45
N ASP A 4 14.11 -17.48 41.44
CA ASP A 4 14.87 -17.77 40.22
C ASP A 4 14.55 -19.14 39.61
N TYR A 5 13.86 -20.02 40.36
CA TYR A 5 13.50 -21.36 39.91
C TYR A 5 11.99 -21.53 39.80
N SER A 6 11.56 -22.26 38.77
CA SER A 6 10.14 -22.53 38.56
C SER A 6 9.57 -23.38 39.70
N ARG A 7 8.28 -23.19 40.01
CA ARG A 7 7.58 -24.00 41.03
C ARG A 7 7.65 -25.49 40.75
N SER A 8 7.60 -25.88 39.47
CA SER A 8 7.70 -27.28 39.05
C SER A 8 9.09 -27.84 39.35
N ARG A 9 10.15 -27.07 39.07
CA ARG A 9 11.53 -27.49 39.32
C ARG A 9 11.82 -27.66 40.82
N ILE A 10 11.36 -26.73 41.65
CA ILE A 10 11.50 -26.86 43.11
C ILE A 10 10.75 -28.10 43.61
N LYS A 11 9.56 -28.39 43.06
CA LYS A 11 8.80 -29.59 43.41
C LYS A 11 9.55 -30.88 43.06
N GLU A 12 10.20 -30.94 41.90
CA GLU A 12 11.06 -32.07 41.52
C GLU A 12 12.19 -32.26 42.53
N TRP A 13 12.90 -31.20 42.90
CA TRP A 13 13.99 -31.30 43.88
C TRP A 13 13.53 -31.75 45.26
N ILE A 14 12.34 -31.32 45.69
CA ILE A 14 11.75 -31.81 46.95
C ILE A 14 11.51 -33.32 46.83
N LEU A 15 10.79 -33.78 45.79
CA LEU A 15 10.46 -35.19 45.61
C LEU A 15 11.71 -36.08 45.45
N ASP A 16 12.77 -35.54 44.86
CA ASP A 16 14.04 -36.25 44.65
C ASP A 16 15.00 -36.15 45.85
N GLN A 17 14.49 -35.77 47.03
CA GLN A 17 15.23 -35.73 48.29
C GLN A 17 16.45 -34.77 48.29
N ARG A 18 16.45 -33.78 47.40
CA ARG A 18 17.52 -32.76 47.26
C ARG A 18 17.31 -31.53 48.14
N VAL A 19 16.27 -31.51 48.97
CA VAL A 19 15.89 -30.39 49.83
C VAL A 19 15.91 -30.80 51.29
N LEU A 20 16.66 -30.06 52.11
CA LEU A 20 16.71 -30.19 53.56
C LEU A 20 15.96 -29.03 54.22
N VAL A 21 15.20 -29.33 55.27
CA VAL A 21 14.55 -28.36 56.16
C VAL A 21 15.01 -28.65 57.59
N ASN A 22 15.69 -27.71 58.23
CA ASN A 22 16.37 -27.88 59.53
C ASN A 22 17.32 -29.10 59.57
N GLY A 23 18.06 -29.32 58.49
CA GLY A 23 19.01 -30.43 58.36
C GLY A 23 18.40 -31.81 58.10
N LYS A 24 17.07 -31.91 57.96
CA LYS A 24 16.38 -33.18 57.61
C LYS A 24 15.84 -33.11 56.18
N VAL A 25 15.98 -34.21 55.43
CA VAL A 25 15.37 -34.35 54.09
C VAL A 25 13.86 -34.15 54.20
N CYS A 26 13.34 -33.24 53.39
CA CYS A 26 11.92 -33.00 53.23
C CYS A 26 11.55 -33.35 51.79
N ASP A 27 10.75 -34.41 51.63
CA ASP A 27 10.34 -34.98 50.34
C ASP A 27 8.86 -34.75 50.02
N LYS A 28 8.17 -33.92 50.82
CA LYS A 28 6.73 -33.65 50.71
C LYS A 28 6.48 -32.21 50.28
N PRO A 29 6.23 -31.94 48.98
CA PRO A 29 5.99 -30.57 48.49
C PRO A 29 4.77 -29.86 49.09
N LYS A 30 3.84 -30.61 49.70
CA LYS A 30 2.63 -30.08 50.34
C LYS A 30 2.79 -29.84 51.84
N GLU A 31 3.94 -30.19 52.42
CA GLU A 31 4.18 -29.99 53.84
C GLU A 31 4.19 -28.50 54.17
N LYS A 32 3.46 -28.11 55.23
CA LYS A 32 3.34 -26.72 55.63
C LYS A 32 4.51 -26.36 56.54
N VAL A 33 5.24 -25.32 56.18
CA VAL A 33 6.26 -24.70 57.03
C VAL A 33 5.60 -23.74 58.02
N LEU A 34 6.17 -23.64 59.22
CA LEU A 34 5.73 -22.76 60.32
C LEU A 34 6.36 -21.36 60.25
N GLY A 35 7.45 -21.20 59.49
CA GLY A 35 8.19 -19.96 59.37
C GLY A 35 9.33 -19.88 60.40
N GLY A 36 10.57 -19.82 59.89
CA GLY A 36 11.80 -19.83 60.70
C GLY A 36 12.71 -21.03 60.42
N GLU A 37 12.26 -21.98 59.62
CA GLU A 37 13.07 -23.13 59.22
C GLU A 37 14.23 -22.75 58.30
N GLN A 38 15.38 -23.40 58.51
CA GLN A 38 16.53 -23.28 57.63
C GLN A 38 16.39 -24.27 56.47
N VAL A 39 16.28 -23.74 55.25
CA VAL A 39 16.15 -24.55 54.02
C VAL A 39 17.49 -24.60 53.30
N ALA A 40 17.99 -25.79 53.00
CA ALA A 40 19.16 -26.01 52.15
C ALA A 40 18.78 -26.87 50.94
N ILE A 41 19.11 -26.43 49.73
CA ILE A 41 18.84 -27.14 48.49
C ILE A 41 20.20 -27.50 47.88
N ASN A 42 20.44 -28.79 47.62
CA ASN A 42 21.62 -29.24 46.90
C ASN A 42 21.17 -30.04 45.67
N ALA A 43 20.99 -29.33 44.56
CA ALA A 43 20.56 -29.93 43.30
C ALA A 43 21.50 -29.51 42.18
N GLU A 44 21.92 -30.49 41.37
CA GLU A 44 22.58 -30.23 40.11
C GLU A 44 21.53 -29.76 39.09
N ILE A 45 21.84 -28.65 38.41
CA ILE A 45 21.07 -28.18 37.27
C ILE A 45 21.66 -28.90 36.07
N GLU A 46 20.98 -29.93 35.58
CA GLU A 46 21.31 -30.47 34.26
C GLU A 46 21.09 -29.34 33.24
N GLU A 47 22.14 -28.96 32.51
CA GLU A 47 22.00 -28.21 31.27
C GLU A 47 21.30 -29.15 30.27
N GLU A 48 19.97 -29.17 30.30
CA GLU A 48 19.17 -29.77 29.23
C GLU A 48 19.71 -29.19 27.91
N ALA A 49 20.35 -30.04 27.08
CA ALA A 49 20.68 -29.73 25.69
C ALA A 49 19.38 -29.30 25.02
N ARG A 50 19.15 -27.98 24.97
CA ARG A 50 17.78 -27.47 24.93
C ARG A 50 17.13 -27.72 23.57
N PHE A 51 17.94 -27.75 22.52
CA PHE A 51 17.53 -27.91 21.13
C PHE A 51 18.62 -28.65 20.34
N GLU A 52 18.21 -29.62 19.50
CA GLU A 52 19.12 -30.46 18.72
C GLU A 52 19.44 -29.86 17.33
N PRO A 53 20.64 -30.09 16.78
CA PRO A 53 20.97 -29.72 15.40
C PRO A 53 20.15 -30.53 14.41
N GLN A 54 19.68 -29.88 13.34
CA GLN A 54 18.93 -30.54 12.26
C GLN A 54 19.45 -30.07 10.89
N ASP A 55 19.60 -31.03 9.98
CA ASP A 55 20.02 -30.78 8.59
C ASP A 55 18.89 -30.07 7.81
N ILE A 56 18.85 -28.75 7.95
CA ILE A 56 17.91 -27.85 7.30
C ILE A 56 18.75 -26.84 6.52
N PRO A 57 18.67 -26.83 5.17
CA PRO A 57 19.46 -25.91 4.36
C PRO A 57 19.15 -24.44 4.67
N LEU A 58 20.20 -23.62 4.77
CA LEU A 58 20.11 -22.16 4.89
C LEU A 58 20.66 -21.49 3.63
N ASP A 59 19.90 -20.53 3.10
CA ASP A 59 20.38 -19.63 2.03
C ASP A 59 21.22 -18.52 2.67
N ILE A 60 22.54 -18.66 2.64
CA ILE A 60 23.49 -17.71 3.23
C ILE A 60 23.86 -16.66 2.18
N VAL A 61 23.42 -15.42 2.42
CA VAL A 61 23.69 -14.25 1.57
C VAL A 61 25.09 -13.69 1.84
N TYR A 62 25.54 -13.74 3.10
CA TYR A 62 26.84 -13.25 3.52
C TYR A 62 27.27 -13.95 4.81
N GLU A 63 28.56 -14.20 4.95
CA GLU A 63 29.16 -14.73 6.17
C GLU A 63 30.59 -14.21 6.32
N ASP A 64 30.95 -13.84 7.55
CA ASP A 64 32.33 -13.59 7.97
C ASP A 64 32.62 -14.25 9.33
N GLU A 65 33.62 -13.78 10.07
CA GLU A 65 33.99 -14.31 11.38
C GLU A 65 32.91 -14.05 12.46
N ASP A 66 32.10 -13.00 12.29
CA ASP A 66 31.26 -12.44 13.36
C ASP A 66 29.76 -12.55 13.08
N ILE A 67 29.33 -12.52 11.82
CA ILE A 67 27.91 -12.53 11.44
C ILE A 67 27.61 -13.46 10.26
N ILE A 68 26.35 -13.91 10.21
CA ILE A 68 25.73 -14.58 9.07
C ILE A 68 24.50 -13.78 8.68
N ILE A 69 24.34 -13.51 7.38
CA ILE A 69 23.10 -13.00 6.80
C ILE A 69 22.45 -14.14 6.03
N ILE A 70 21.23 -14.51 6.43
CA ILE A 70 20.45 -15.54 5.75
C ILE A 70 19.24 -14.94 5.05
N ASN A 71 18.81 -15.54 3.96
CA ASN A 71 17.53 -15.28 3.31
C ASN A 71 16.53 -16.39 3.69
N LYS A 72 15.70 -16.13 4.70
CA LYS A 72 14.78 -17.12 5.24
C LYS A 72 13.66 -17.43 4.23
N PRO A 73 13.39 -18.71 3.88
CA PRO A 73 12.23 -19.07 3.08
C PRO A 73 10.93 -18.99 3.88
N ARG A 74 9.79 -19.22 3.22
CA ARG A 74 8.49 -19.43 3.91
C ARG A 74 8.46 -20.81 4.57
N ASP A 75 7.44 -21.08 5.37
CA ASP A 75 7.26 -22.34 6.13
C ASP A 75 8.37 -22.65 7.17
N LEU A 76 9.36 -21.76 7.35
CA LEU A 76 10.46 -21.96 8.29
C LEU A 76 10.30 -21.05 9.53
N VAL A 77 10.13 -21.68 10.70
CA VAL A 77 10.05 -20.99 12.00
C VAL A 77 11.46 -20.58 12.45
N VAL A 78 11.60 -19.43 13.10
CA VAL A 78 12.93 -18.92 13.52
C VAL A 78 13.46 -19.61 14.78
N HIS A 79 12.63 -19.69 15.82
CA HIS A 79 13.05 -20.18 17.14
C HIS A 79 11.99 -21.14 17.68
N PRO A 80 12.38 -22.25 18.33
CA PRO A 80 11.46 -23.20 18.93
C PRO A 80 10.49 -22.55 19.90
N GLY A 81 9.26 -23.07 19.95
CA GLY A 81 8.21 -22.57 20.83
C GLY A 81 6.99 -23.49 20.86
N ALA A 82 5.93 -23.05 21.53
CA ALA A 82 4.69 -23.82 21.62
C ALA A 82 4.13 -24.10 20.20
N GLY A 83 4.04 -25.38 19.84
CA GLY A 83 3.57 -25.86 18.54
C GLY A 83 4.65 -26.13 17.50
N ASN A 84 5.89 -25.68 17.71
CA ASN A 84 7.04 -25.98 16.84
C ASN A 84 8.27 -26.22 17.75
N PRO A 85 8.44 -27.44 18.29
CA PRO A 85 9.53 -27.75 19.22
C PRO A 85 10.91 -27.79 18.55
N ASP A 86 10.94 -28.06 17.24
CA ASP A 86 12.10 -28.16 16.38
C ASP A 86 11.73 -27.73 14.95
N GLY A 87 12.56 -28.04 13.95
CA GLY A 87 12.32 -27.66 12.56
C GLY A 87 12.51 -26.16 12.31
N THR A 88 13.42 -25.52 13.04
CA THR A 88 13.58 -24.05 13.04
C THR A 88 14.94 -23.59 12.52
N VAL A 89 15.06 -22.30 12.22
CA VAL A 89 16.35 -21.66 11.90
C VAL A 89 17.38 -21.91 13.00
N LEU A 90 16.99 -21.94 14.27
CA LEU A 90 17.90 -22.28 15.37
C LEU A 90 18.48 -23.70 15.20
N ASN A 91 17.64 -24.69 14.87
CA ASN A 91 18.10 -26.06 14.64
C ASN A 91 19.04 -26.16 13.43
N ALA A 92 18.73 -25.39 12.38
CA ALA A 92 19.56 -25.27 11.17
C ALA A 92 20.93 -24.64 11.48
N LEU A 93 20.97 -23.59 12.30
CA LEU A 93 22.20 -22.92 12.71
C LEU A 93 23.10 -23.83 13.55
N LEU A 94 22.52 -24.59 14.49
CA LEU A 94 23.25 -25.56 15.29
C LEU A 94 23.88 -26.67 14.43
N HIS A 95 23.24 -27.03 13.31
CA HIS A 95 23.80 -27.98 12.36
C HIS A 95 24.90 -27.36 11.50
N TYR A 96 24.66 -26.18 10.94
CA TYR A 96 25.58 -25.50 10.03
C TYR A 96 26.87 -25.04 10.72
N TYR A 97 26.76 -24.42 11.89
CA TYR A 97 27.90 -23.90 12.66
C TYR A 97 27.74 -24.30 14.14
N PRO A 98 28.11 -25.54 14.52
CA PRO A 98 27.92 -26.06 15.88
C PRO A 98 28.46 -25.17 17.02
N PRO A 99 29.58 -24.43 16.88
CA PRO A 99 30.05 -23.52 17.92
C PRO A 99 29.08 -22.38 18.27
N ILE A 100 28.07 -22.11 17.43
CA ILE A 100 27.04 -21.11 17.72
C ILE A 100 26.18 -21.46 18.94
N ALA A 101 26.22 -22.72 19.40
CA ALA A 101 25.52 -23.17 20.61
C ALA A 101 25.91 -22.36 21.85
N ASP A 102 27.15 -21.87 21.91
CA ASP A 102 27.69 -21.04 23.00
C ASP A 102 27.17 -19.58 22.95
N VAL A 103 26.56 -19.19 21.83
CA VAL A 103 26.01 -17.85 21.64
C VAL A 103 24.55 -17.82 22.07
N PRO A 104 24.10 -16.85 22.91
CA PRO A 104 22.73 -16.78 23.37
C PRO A 104 21.71 -16.86 22.22
N ARG A 105 20.79 -17.84 22.31
CA ARG A 105 19.77 -18.15 21.28
C ARG A 105 20.37 -18.49 19.90
N ALA A 106 21.52 -19.16 19.86
CA ALA A 106 22.25 -19.46 18.63
C ALA A 106 22.49 -18.19 17.77
N GLY A 107 22.79 -17.06 18.42
CA GLY A 107 23.07 -15.81 17.74
C GLY A 107 21.87 -15.05 17.16
N ILE A 108 20.64 -15.58 17.32
CA ILE A 108 19.42 -14.95 16.78
C ILE A 108 19.04 -13.72 17.60
N VAL A 109 19.24 -12.52 17.03
CA VAL A 109 18.96 -11.23 17.68
C VAL A 109 17.60 -10.63 17.31
N HIS A 110 17.00 -11.05 16.21
CA HIS A 110 15.67 -10.63 15.76
C HIS A 110 14.94 -11.78 15.04
N ARG A 111 13.66 -11.59 14.69
CA ARG A 111 12.81 -12.67 14.16
C ARG A 111 11.96 -12.22 12.99
N LEU A 112 11.65 -13.17 12.12
CA LEU A 112 10.59 -13.13 11.12
C LEU A 112 9.48 -14.11 11.50
N ASP A 113 8.27 -13.88 10.98
CA ASP A 113 7.18 -14.86 11.09
C ASP A 113 7.47 -16.08 10.21
N LYS A 114 6.79 -17.20 10.49
CA LYS A 114 6.97 -18.47 9.77
C LYS A 114 6.92 -18.29 8.25
N ASP A 115 5.88 -17.63 7.76
CA ASP A 115 5.66 -17.41 6.33
C ASP A 115 6.10 -16.02 5.83
N THR A 116 6.88 -15.29 6.63
CA THR A 116 7.57 -14.08 6.14
C THR A 116 8.94 -14.49 5.64
N THR A 117 9.26 -14.14 4.40
CA THR A 117 10.57 -14.45 3.79
C THR A 117 11.57 -13.32 3.98
N GLY A 118 12.85 -13.57 3.69
CA GLY A 118 13.86 -12.52 3.54
C GLY A 118 14.92 -12.49 4.64
N LEU A 119 15.61 -11.36 4.71
CA LEU A 119 16.88 -11.21 5.42
C LEU A 119 16.78 -11.37 6.95
N MET A 120 17.74 -12.11 7.50
CA MET A 120 18.04 -12.11 8.93
C MET A 120 19.54 -12.07 9.18
N VAL A 121 19.98 -11.14 10.03
CA VAL A 121 21.30 -11.20 10.66
C VAL A 121 21.31 -12.12 11.89
N VAL A 122 22.37 -12.92 11.99
CA VAL A 122 22.69 -13.84 13.08
C VAL A 122 24.12 -13.59 13.52
N ALA A 123 24.38 -13.55 14.83
CA ALA A 123 25.73 -13.42 15.37
C ALA A 123 26.42 -14.78 15.53
N LYS A 124 27.67 -14.91 15.08
CA LYS A 124 28.50 -16.11 15.27
C LYS A 124 29.25 -16.13 16.59
N THR A 125 29.44 -14.96 17.22
CA THR A 125 30.23 -14.81 18.44
C THR A 125 29.46 -14.06 19.53
N VAL A 126 29.80 -14.31 20.80
CA VAL A 126 29.19 -13.62 21.95
C VAL A 126 29.39 -12.09 21.90
N PRO A 127 30.59 -11.56 21.55
CA PRO A 127 30.76 -10.12 21.36
C PRO A 127 29.85 -9.55 20.25
N ALA A 128 29.77 -10.22 19.10
CA ALA A 128 28.92 -9.77 17.99
C ALA A 128 27.44 -9.77 18.39
N GLN A 129 26.99 -10.81 19.10
CA GLN A 129 25.62 -10.92 19.61
C GLN A 129 25.27 -9.76 20.54
N THR A 130 26.18 -9.43 21.47
CA THR A 130 25.99 -8.34 22.43
C THR A 130 25.85 -7.00 21.70
N ARG A 131 26.78 -6.69 20.78
CA ARG A 131 26.74 -5.41 20.04
C ARG A 131 25.53 -5.30 19.12
N LEU A 132 25.13 -6.38 18.45
CA LEU A 132 23.91 -6.37 17.62
C LEU A 132 22.64 -6.15 18.46
N VAL A 133 22.56 -6.74 19.67
CA VAL A 133 21.45 -6.48 20.60
C VAL A 133 21.43 -5.01 21.04
N GLU A 134 22.59 -4.42 21.34
CA GLU A 134 22.70 -3.00 21.66
C GLU A 134 22.26 -2.10 20.49
N SER A 135 22.74 -2.37 19.26
CA SER A 135 22.33 -1.61 18.08
C SER A 135 20.83 -1.75 17.78
N LEU A 136 20.20 -2.90 18.05
CA LEU A 136 18.74 -3.05 17.98
C LEU A 136 18.02 -2.19 19.04
N GLN A 137 18.54 -2.12 20.27
CA GLN A 137 17.97 -1.28 21.32
C GLN A 137 18.08 0.22 21.00
N ARG A 138 19.19 0.62 20.36
CA ARG A 138 19.46 1.99 19.89
C ARG A 138 18.80 2.33 18.55
N ARG A 139 18.14 1.36 17.89
CA ARG A 139 17.48 1.52 16.58
C ARG A 139 18.46 1.88 15.45
N GLU A 140 19.70 1.41 15.54
CA GLU A 140 20.77 1.63 14.55
C GLU A 140 20.74 0.60 13.40
N ILE A 141 19.95 -0.47 13.54
CA ILE A 141 19.74 -1.46 12.48
C ILE A 141 18.49 -1.11 11.68
N THR A 142 18.68 -0.82 10.39
CA THR A 142 17.57 -0.64 9.46
C THR A 142 17.11 -1.99 8.95
N ARG A 143 15.82 -2.29 9.17
CA ARG A 143 15.12 -3.46 8.62
C ARG A 143 14.02 -2.95 7.71
N GLU A 144 14.21 -3.09 6.41
CA GLU A 144 13.25 -2.67 5.39
C GLU A 144 12.52 -3.89 4.82
N TYR A 145 11.20 -3.77 4.71
CA TYR A 145 10.31 -4.81 4.24
C TYR A 145 9.58 -4.33 3.01
N GLU A 146 9.34 -5.23 2.06
CA GLU A 146 8.41 -5.03 0.97
C GLU A 146 7.12 -5.81 1.25
N ALA A 147 5.97 -5.21 0.94
CA ALA A 147 4.67 -5.84 1.16
C ALA A 147 3.64 -5.45 0.10
N VAL A 148 2.58 -6.26 -0.02
CA VAL A 148 1.38 -5.92 -0.80
C VAL A 148 0.18 -5.91 0.13
N ALA A 149 -0.44 -4.74 0.29
CA ALA A 149 -1.59 -4.50 1.14
C ALA A 149 -2.90 -4.50 0.33
N ILE A 150 -3.99 -4.91 0.97
CA ILE A 150 -5.35 -4.84 0.41
C ILE A 150 -5.86 -3.40 0.54
N GLY A 151 -6.53 -2.91 -0.51
CA GLY A 151 -7.11 -1.57 -0.59
C GLY A 151 -6.19 -0.58 -1.29
N HIS A 152 -6.80 0.48 -1.82
CA HIS A 152 -6.09 1.62 -2.37
C HIS A 152 -5.69 2.56 -1.22
N MET A 153 -4.39 2.75 -0.99
CA MET A 153 -3.87 3.71 -0.02
C MET A 153 -3.50 5.02 -0.73
N THR A 154 -3.73 6.16 -0.09
CA THR A 154 -3.49 7.48 -0.69
C THR A 154 -2.15 8.10 -0.27
N ALA A 155 -1.63 7.72 0.89
CA ALA A 155 -0.37 8.24 1.43
C ALA A 155 0.40 7.18 2.22
N GLY A 156 1.71 7.38 2.34
CA GLY A 156 2.53 6.73 3.37
C GLY A 156 2.23 7.29 4.75
N GLY A 157 2.82 6.72 5.79
CA GLY A 157 2.61 7.18 7.15
C GLY A 157 3.34 6.37 8.22
N THR A 158 2.90 6.56 9.46
CA THR A 158 3.43 5.87 10.64
C THR A 158 2.27 5.29 11.44
N VAL A 159 2.38 4.03 11.85
CA VAL A 159 1.51 3.42 12.86
C VAL A 159 2.31 3.28 14.15
N ASP A 160 1.99 4.10 15.15
CA ASP A 160 2.54 4.04 16.51
C ASP A 160 1.45 3.57 17.47
N GLU A 161 1.25 2.25 17.50
CA GLU A 161 0.16 1.63 18.23
C GLU A 161 0.66 0.41 19.01
N PRO A 162 0.49 0.34 20.35
CA PRO A 162 0.99 -0.77 21.14
C PRO A 162 0.29 -2.10 20.80
N ILE A 163 1.05 -3.19 20.84
CA ILE A 163 0.57 -4.53 20.46
C ILE A 163 0.53 -5.47 21.68
N SER A 164 -0.57 -6.18 21.84
CA SER A 164 -0.77 -7.24 22.84
C SER A 164 -1.31 -8.52 22.19
N ARG A 165 -1.40 -9.61 22.96
CA ARG A 165 -2.15 -10.80 22.53
C ARG A 165 -3.64 -10.44 22.42
N HIS A 166 -4.31 -10.96 21.40
CA HIS A 166 -5.75 -10.81 21.29
C HIS A 166 -6.44 -11.48 22.49
N PRO A 167 -7.47 -10.86 23.10
CA PRO A 167 -8.07 -11.33 24.35
C PRO A 167 -8.66 -12.74 24.28
N THR A 168 -9.29 -13.09 23.16
CA THR A 168 -9.93 -14.41 22.96
C THR A 168 -9.20 -15.35 21.99
N LYS A 169 -8.68 -14.83 20.87
CA LYS A 169 -8.00 -15.63 19.83
C LYS A 169 -6.51 -15.80 20.13
N ARG A 170 -6.12 -16.97 20.67
CA ARG A 170 -4.74 -17.23 21.15
C ARG A 170 -3.64 -17.14 20.09
N THR A 171 -3.98 -17.31 18.80
CA THR A 171 -3.07 -17.21 17.65
C THR A 171 -2.96 -15.78 17.11
N HIS A 172 -3.78 -14.85 17.58
CA HIS A 172 -3.81 -13.47 17.13
C HIS A 172 -3.10 -12.54 18.12
N MET A 173 -2.40 -11.58 17.56
CA MET A 173 -2.00 -10.33 18.21
C MET A 173 -3.01 -9.23 17.85
N ALA A 174 -3.13 -8.19 18.66
CA ALA A 174 -4.03 -7.06 18.42
C ALA A 174 -3.42 -5.76 18.92
N VAL A 175 -3.79 -4.63 18.30
CA VAL A 175 -3.55 -3.31 18.88
C VAL A 175 -4.33 -3.19 20.17
N HIS A 176 -3.66 -2.78 21.25
CA HIS A 176 -4.26 -2.63 22.56
C HIS A 176 -3.50 -1.58 23.38
N PRO A 177 -4.16 -0.63 24.05
CA PRO A 177 -3.48 0.45 24.79
C PRO A 177 -2.47 -0.03 25.85
N MET A 178 -2.78 -1.14 26.55
CA MET A 178 -1.87 -1.78 27.53
C MET A 178 -0.87 -2.77 26.89
N GLY A 179 -0.73 -2.73 25.56
CA GLY A 179 0.22 -3.53 24.81
C GLY A 179 1.66 -3.03 24.94
N LYS A 180 2.59 -3.72 24.28
CA LYS A 180 3.97 -3.25 24.18
C LYS A 180 4.08 -2.21 23.07
N PRO A 181 4.73 -1.05 23.28
CA PRO A 181 4.91 -0.03 22.25
C PRO A 181 5.49 -0.62 20.97
N ALA A 182 4.92 -0.20 19.83
CA ALA A 182 5.31 -0.68 18.52
C ALA A 182 5.15 0.43 17.47
N VAL A 183 6.19 0.66 16.67
CA VAL A 183 6.22 1.70 15.63
C VAL A 183 6.61 1.10 14.29
N THR A 184 5.76 1.32 13.28
CA THR A 184 5.98 0.91 11.89
C THR A 184 5.80 2.11 10.97
N HIS A 185 6.83 2.43 10.19
CA HIS A 185 6.74 3.42 9.11
C HIS A 185 6.48 2.70 7.79
N TYR A 186 5.65 3.28 6.93
CA TYR A 186 5.36 2.73 5.61
C TYR A 186 5.33 3.83 4.55
N ARG A 187 5.81 3.51 3.35
CA ARG A 187 5.72 4.34 2.15
C ARG A 187 5.09 3.55 1.02
N ILE A 188 4.29 4.24 0.21
CA ILE A 188 3.71 3.65 -1.00
C ILE A 188 4.79 3.59 -2.08
N MET A 189 4.98 2.40 -2.64
CA MET A 189 5.91 2.16 -3.74
C MET A 189 5.19 2.12 -5.09
N GLU A 190 3.96 1.60 -5.11
CA GLU A 190 3.20 1.42 -6.34
C GLU A 190 1.70 1.27 -6.01
N HIS A 191 0.85 1.95 -6.79
CA HIS A 191 -0.60 1.79 -6.70
C HIS A 191 -1.06 0.68 -7.64
N PHE A 192 -2.03 -0.10 -7.17
CA PHE A 192 -2.85 -0.97 -7.99
C PHE A 192 -4.32 -0.60 -7.79
N ARG A 193 -5.20 -1.21 -8.58
CA ARG A 193 -6.63 -0.84 -8.60
C ARG A 193 -7.32 -0.94 -7.23
N VAL A 194 -7.10 -2.05 -6.52
CA VAL A 194 -7.64 -2.29 -5.17
C VAL A 194 -6.59 -2.86 -4.20
N HIS A 195 -5.31 -2.64 -4.50
CA HIS A 195 -4.18 -3.07 -3.70
C HIS A 195 -3.09 -1.98 -3.72
N THR A 196 -2.13 -2.06 -2.81
CA THR A 196 -1.00 -1.12 -2.79
C THR A 196 0.29 -1.84 -2.43
N ARG A 197 1.36 -1.62 -3.20
CA ARG A 197 2.71 -2.10 -2.87
C ARG A 197 3.36 -1.11 -1.90
N LEU A 198 3.89 -1.63 -0.79
CA LEU A 198 4.45 -0.84 0.30
C LEU A 198 5.90 -1.21 0.55
N ARG A 199 6.66 -0.23 1.04
CA ARG A 199 7.88 -0.45 1.80
C ARG A 199 7.71 -0.01 3.23
N LEU A 200 8.18 -0.83 4.16
CA LEU A 200 8.03 -0.59 5.58
C LEU A 200 9.37 -0.61 6.30
N ARG A 201 9.51 0.22 7.33
CA ARG A 201 10.66 0.20 8.25
C ARG A 201 10.18 0.05 9.68
N LEU A 202 10.93 -0.73 10.44
CA LEU A 202 10.61 -1.10 11.81
C LEU A 202 11.56 -0.44 12.81
N GLU A 203 11.04 0.41 13.71
CA GLU A 203 11.79 0.78 14.92
C GLU A 203 11.76 -0.34 15.96
N THR A 204 10.62 -1.04 16.07
CA THR A 204 10.40 -2.15 17.00
C THR A 204 10.14 -3.46 16.26
N GLY A 205 10.35 -4.60 16.93
CA GLY A 205 10.09 -5.94 16.37
C GLY A 205 9.13 -6.77 17.21
N ARG A 206 7.86 -6.37 17.34
CA ARG A 206 6.84 -7.16 18.05
C ARG A 206 6.33 -8.32 17.20
N THR A 207 5.78 -9.35 17.84
CA THR A 207 5.16 -10.48 17.14
C THR A 207 4.06 -9.99 16.20
N HIS A 208 4.11 -10.42 14.93
CA HIS A 208 3.17 -10.02 13.87
C HIS A 208 3.06 -8.49 13.65
N GLN A 209 4.06 -7.69 14.04
CA GLN A 209 3.91 -6.22 14.11
C GLN A 209 3.36 -5.58 12.82
N ILE A 210 4.02 -5.82 11.69
CA ILE A 210 3.58 -5.27 10.39
C ILE A 210 2.16 -5.73 10.08
N ARG A 211 1.88 -7.02 10.22
CA ARG A 211 0.59 -7.63 9.87
C ARG A 211 -0.55 -7.05 10.69
N VAL A 212 -0.35 -6.88 11.99
CA VAL A 212 -1.33 -6.28 12.92
C VAL A 212 -1.54 -4.81 12.62
N HIS A 213 -0.46 -4.04 12.44
CA HIS A 213 -0.55 -2.61 12.15
C HIS A 213 -1.25 -2.34 10.82
N MET A 214 -0.89 -3.08 9.78
CA MET A 214 -1.52 -2.97 8.45
C MET A 214 -3.01 -3.35 8.51
N ALA A 215 -3.35 -4.43 9.21
CA ALA A 215 -4.76 -4.78 9.45
C ALA A 215 -5.51 -3.74 10.30
N HIS A 216 -4.85 -3.12 11.28
CA HIS A 216 -5.43 -2.08 12.14
C HIS A 216 -5.83 -0.83 11.36
N ILE A 217 -5.00 -0.38 10.41
CA ILE A 217 -5.32 0.73 9.51
C ILE A 217 -6.20 0.32 8.31
N THR A 218 -6.89 -0.83 8.41
CA THR A 218 -7.81 -1.37 7.39
C THR A 218 -7.17 -1.78 6.06
N HIS A 219 -5.85 -1.95 6.02
CA HIS A 219 -5.09 -2.40 4.86
C HIS A 219 -4.32 -3.71 5.15
N PRO A 220 -4.99 -4.81 5.53
CA PRO A 220 -4.31 -6.07 5.83
C PRO A 220 -3.51 -6.57 4.62
N LEU A 221 -2.44 -7.32 4.88
CA LEU A 221 -1.60 -7.85 3.82
C LEU A 221 -2.33 -8.92 3.01
N VAL A 222 -2.10 -8.91 1.69
CA VAL A 222 -2.62 -9.94 0.79
C VAL A 222 -2.14 -11.32 1.25
N GLY A 223 -3.06 -12.29 1.25
CA GLY A 223 -2.79 -13.68 1.62
C GLY A 223 -2.54 -13.93 3.11
N ASP A 224 -2.63 -12.92 3.99
CA ASP A 224 -2.44 -13.14 5.43
C ASP A 224 -3.55 -14.06 6.00
N PRO A 225 -3.22 -15.28 6.47
CA PRO A 225 -4.23 -16.26 6.88
C PRO A 225 -4.87 -15.94 8.24
N VAL A 226 -4.30 -14.98 8.99
CA VAL A 226 -4.71 -14.65 10.36
C VAL A 226 -5.49 -13.33 10.39
N TYR A 227 -4.99 -12.32 9.68
CA TYR A 227 -5.51 -10.95 9.71
C TYR A 227 -6.22 -10.53 8.42
N GLY A 228 -5.98 -11.26 7.33
CA GLY A 228 -6.64 -11.04 6.05
C GLY A 228 -8.06 -11.62 6.03
N GLY A 229 -8.92 -11.00 5.22
CA GLY A 229 -10.20 -11.57 4.84
C GLY A 229 -10.07 -12.54 3.66
N ARG A 230 -11.21 -13.08 3.20
CA ARG A 230 -11.23 -13.80 1.92
C ARG A 230 -10.76 -12.87 0.80
N PRO A 231 -9.97 -13.37 -0.16
CA PRO A 231 -9.57 -12.59 -1.33
C PRO A 231 -10.78 -12.00 -2.05
N ARG A 232 -10.75 -10.69 -2.32
CA ARG A 232 -11.76 -9.98 -3.08
C ARG A 232 -11.11 -9.46 -4.37
N PRO A 233 -11.10 -10.27 -5.45
CA PRO A 233 -10.57 -9.79 -6.72
C PRO A 233 -11.41 -8.59 -7.20
N PRO A 234 -10.78 -7.60 -7.85
CA PRO A 234 -11.50 -6.47 -8.41
C PRO A 234 -12.44 -6.91 -9.53
N LYS A 235 -13.47 -6.09 -9.80
CA LYS A 235 -14.45 -6.39 -10.85
C LYS A 235 -13.76 -6.38 -12.21
N GLY A 236 -13.98 -7.42 -13.02
CA GLY A 236 -13.33 -7.54 -14.33
C GLY A 236 -11.88 -8.02 -14.28
N ALA A 237 -11.37 -8.45 -13.12
CA ALA A 237 -10.05 -9.07 -13.01
C ALA A 237 -9.91 -10.27 -13.96
N SER A 238 -8.75 -10.39 -14.61
CA SER A 238 -8.43 -11.51 -15.49
C SER A 238 -8.41 -12.85 -14.73
N GLU A 239 -8.56 -13.96 -15.45
CA GLU A 239 -8.45 -15.31 -14.85
C GLU A 239 -7.09 -15.53 -14.20
N ALA A 240 -6.02 -14.99 -14.80
CA ALA A 240 -4.66 -15.03 -14.26
C ALA A 240 -4.56 -14.28 -12.91
N PHE A 241 -5.16 -13.08 -12.82
CA PHE A 241 -5.23 -12.33 -11.57
C PHE A 241 -5.97 -13.11 -10.47
N ILE A 242 -7.15 -13.63 -10.80
CA ILE A 242 -7.99 -14.38 -9.84
C ILE A 242 -7.26 -15.64 -9.36
N SER A 243 -6.60 -16.36 -10.27
CA SER A 243 -5.83 -17.58 -9.96
C SER A 243 -4.66 -17.28 -9.04
N THR A 244 -3.86 -16.26 -9.38
CA THR A 244 -2.67 -15.85 -8.60
C THR A 244 -3.08 -15.39 -7.20
N LEU A 245 -4.07 -14.51 -7.09
CA LEU A 245 -4.55 -14.01 -5.80
C LEU A 245 -5.14 -15.12 -4.92
N ARG A 246 -5.81 -16.12 -5.52
CA ARG A 246 -6.39 -17.25 -4.77
C ARG A 246 -5.34 -18.25 -4.29
N LYS A 247 -4.25 -18.43 -5.04
CA LYS A 247 -3.13 -19.32 -4.69
C LYS A 247 -2.17 -18.70 -3.68
N PHE A 248 -2.14 -17.37 -3.58
CA PHE A 248 -1.26 -16.66 -2.66
C PHE A 248 -1.74 -16.83 -1.20
N ASP A 249 -1.11 -17.74 -0.46
CA ASP A 249 -1.58 -18.33 0.81
C ASP A 249 -0.73 -17.95 2.04
N ARG A 250 0.12 -16.93 1.92
CA ARG A 250 0.87 -16.32 3.02
C ARG A 250 0.71 -14.82 3.02
N GLN A 251 1.05 -14.13 4.10
CA GLN A 251 1.17 -12.67 4.05
C GLN A 251 2.19 -12.26 2.97
N ALA A 252 1.79 -11.37 2.06
CA ALA A 252 2.65 -10.77 1.05
C ALA A 252 3.62 -9.80 1.74
N LEU A 253 4.62 -10.37 2.39
CA LEU A 253 5.61 -9.69 3.23
C LEU A 253 6.98 -10.34 3.04
N HIS A 254 7.99 -9.51 2.80
CA HIS A 254 9.36 -9.93 2.56
C HIS A 254 10.34 -8.94 3.20
N ALA A 255 11.31 -9.42 3.98
CA ALA A 255 12.41 -8.62 4.53
C ALA A 255 13.47 -8.39 3.44
N THR A 256 13.34 -7.27 2.72
CA THR A 256 14.05 -7.03 1.46
C THR A 256 15.44 -6.44 1.64
N MET A 257 15.67 -5.61 2.67
CA MET A 257 16.96 -4.97 2.91
C MET A 257 17.29 -4.89 4.41
N LEU A 258 18.56 -5.13 4.72
CA LEU A 258 19.13 -4.99 6.05
C LEU A 258 20.36 -4.08 5.98
N ARG A 259 20.43 -3.06 6.84
CA ARG A 259 21.60 -2.17 6.96
C ARG A 259 21.98 -1.99 8.43
N LEU A 260 23.26 -2.12 8.75
CA LEU A 260 23.81 -1.97 10.09
C LEU A 260 25.28 -1.61 10.06
N TYR A 261 25.79 -1.09 11.18
CA TYR A 261 27.22 -1.06 11.44
C TYR A 261 27.67 -2.45 11.90
N HIS A 262 28.65 -3.01 11.19
CA HIS A 262 29.19 -4.32 11.50
C HIS A 262 29.63 -4.39 12.97
N PRO A 263 29.20 -5.40 13.74
CA PRO A 263 29.29 -5.35 15.20
C PRO A 263 30.71 -5.30 15.72
N ILE A 264 31.72 -5.77 14.98
CA ILE A 264 33.12 -5.71 15.40
C ILE A 264 33.88 -4.53 14.79
N SER A 265 33.97 -4.49 13.45
CA SER A 265 34.69 -3.44 12.69
C SER A 265 34.02 -2.06 12.69
N GLY A 266 32.71 -1.95 12.94
CA GLY A 266 31.97 -0.68 12.89
C GLY A 266 31.74 -0.13 11.48
N ILE A 267 32.07 -0.88 10.42
CA ILE A 267 31.83 -0.48 9.02
C ILE A 267 30.33 -0.57 8.72
N GLU A 268 29.75 0.44 8.07
CA GLU A 268 28.35 0.38 7.61
C GLU A 268 28.22 -0.62 6.45
N MET A 269 27.31 -1.57 6.57
CA MET A 269 27.08 -2.64 5.60
C MET A 269 25.60 -2.73 5.25
N GLU A 270 25.31 -3.13 4.01
CA GLU A 270 23.96 -3.32 3.48
C GLU A 270 23.85 -4.61 2.66
N TRP A 271 22.75 -5.33 2.84
CA TRP A 271 22.42 -6.52 2.06
C TRP A 271 20.98 -6.44 1.55
N HIS A 272 20.73 -7.10 0.41
CA HIS A 272 19.40 -7.22 -0.20
C HIS A 272 19.06 -8.69 -0.42
N ALA A 273 17.80 -9.04 -0.21
CA ALA A 273 17.20 -10.28 -0.70
C ALA A 273 16.28 -9.95 -1.88
N PRO A 274 16.36 -10.71 -2.99
CA PRO A 274 15.43 -10.55 -4.09
C PRO A 274 14.02 -10.89 -3.64
N ILE A 275 13.04 -10.14 -4.15
CA ILE A 275 11.62 -10.43 -3.91
C ILE A 275 11.35 -11.87 -4.38
N PRO A 276 10.75 -12.73 -3.53
CA PRO A 276 10.50 -14.12 -3.89
C PRO A 276 9.51 -14.23 -5.04
N GLN A 277 9.65 -15.30 -5.83
CA GLN A 277 8.90 -15.50 -7.08
C GLN A 277 7.38 -15.40 -6.90
N ASP A 278 6.84 -15.89 -5.80
CA ASP A 278 5.40 -15.79 -5.51
C ASP A 278 4.92 -14.33 -5.42
N MET A 279 5.71 -13.44 -4.81
CA MET A 279 5.41 -12.01 -4.74
C MET A 279 5.69 -11.29 -6.06
N VAL A 280 6.69 -11.72 -6.83
CA VAL A 280 6.94 -11.19 -8.18
C VAL A 280 5.70 -11.42 -9.05
N GLU A 281 5.20 -12.65 -9.12
CA GLU A 281 3.99 -13.00 -9.88
C GLU A 281 2.76 -12.21 -9.41
N LEU A 282 2.59 -12.06 -8.09
CA LEU A 282 1.52 -11.26 -7.50
C LEU A 282 1.60 -9.78 -7.92
N ILE A 283 2.79 -9.19 -7.85
CA ILE A 283 3.03 -7.78 -8.20
C ILE A 283 2.82 -7.56 -9.69
N GLU A 284 3.33 -8.45 -10.55
CA GLU A 284 3.22 -8.34 -12.00
C GLU A 284 1.78 -8.43 -12.48
N VAL A 285 0.99 -9.38 -11.94
CA VAL A 285 -0.42 -9.48 -12.34
C VAL A 285 -1.26 -8.31 -11.84
N MET A 286 -0.93 -7.74 -10.68
CA MET A 286 -1.57 -6.53 -10.18
C MET A 286 -1.18 -5.28 -10.97
N ARG A 287 0.07 -5.19 -11.44
CA ARG A 287 0.54 -4.12 -12.32
C ARG A 287 -0.18 -4.19 -13.67
N ALA A 288 -0.23 -5.36 -14.29
CA ALA A 288 -0.92 -5.57 -15.55
C ALA A 288 -2.42 -5.21 -15.44
N ASP A 289 -3.10 -5.66 -14.38
CA ASP A 289 -4.51 -5.28 -14.10
C ASP A 289 -4.66 -3.75 -13.95
N PHE A 290 -3.74 -3.11 -13.22
CA PHE A 290 -3.81 -1.67 -13.06
C PHE A 290 -3.54 -0.92 -14.37
N GLU A 291 -2.61 -1.37 -15.19
CA GLU A 291 -2.30 -0.79 -16.50
C GLU A 291 -3.46 -0.97 -17.49
N GLU A 292 -4.04 -2.17 -17.58
CA GLU A 292 -5.22 -2.46 -18.40
C GLU A 292 -6.45 -1.61 -18.01
N HIS A 293 -6.61 -1.34 -16.72
CA HIS A 293 -7.71 -0.55 -16.18
C HIS A 293 -7.34 0.92 -15.93
N LYS A 294 -6.11 1.34 -16.24
CA LYS A 294 -5.66 2.73 -16.05
C LYS A 294 -6.45 3.69 -16.94
N ASP A 295 -6.92 3.16 -18.07
CA ASP A 295 -7.76 3.85 -19.03
C ASP A 295 -9.25 3.80 -18.66
N GLU A 296 -9.64 3.21 -17.52
CA GLU A 296 -10.97 3.43 -16.91
C GLU A 296 -11.00 4.77 -16.14
N VAL A 297 -10.66 5.80 -16.91
CA VAL A 297 -11.02 7.23 -16.89
C VAL A 297 -11.52 7.85 -15.58
N ASP A 298 -10.85 8.95 -15.17
CA ASP A 298 -11.41 10.03 -14.32
C ASP A 298 -12.57 10.81 -15.01
N CYS A 299 -13.20 10.19 -16.02
CA CYS A 299 -14.35 10.67 -16.75
C CYS A 299 -15.50 9.69 -16.61
N SER A 300 -16.69 10.20 -16.33
CA SER A 300 -17.90 9.39 -16.39
C SER A 300 -18.12 8.82 -17.79
N THR A 301 -18.72 7.64 -17.88
CA THR A 301 -19.28 7.11 -19.13
C THR A 301 -20.78 7.40 -19.20
N ARG A 302 -21.44 7.00 -20.30
CA ARG A 302 -22.92 7.05 -20.41
C ARG A 302 -23.63 5.92 -19.65
N ILE A 303 -22.90 5.03 -18.97
CA ILE A 303 -23.40 3.78 -18.41
C ILE A 303 -23.82 3.98 -16.94
N GLY A 304 -24.94 3.37 -16.53
CA GLY A 304 -25.35 3.25 -15.12
C GLY A 304 -26.32 4.33 -14.61
N GLY A 305 -26.87 5.17 -15.48
CA GLY A 305 -27.82 6.21 -15.09
C GLY A 305 -29.29 5.85 -15.28
N VAL A 306 -30.16 6.86 -15.14
CA VAL A 306 -31.62 6.74 -15.21
C VAL A 306 -32.25 7.53 -16.35
N SER A 307 -31.46 8.32 -17.08
CA SER A 307 -31.99 9.13 -18.18
C SER A 307 -32.54 8.22 -19.28
N LEU A 308 -33.60 8.70 -19.92
CA LEU A 308 -34.27 8.00 -21.01
C LEU A 308 -33.72 8.48 -22.36
N PRO A 309 -33.92 7.71 -23.46
CA PRO A 309 -33.55 8.17 -24.79
C PRO A 309 -34.11 9.57 -25.10
N PRO A 310 -33.30 10.46 -25.70
CA PRO A 310 -32.00 10.22 -26.32
C PRO A 310 -30.77 10.34 -25.38
N TYR A 311 -30.97 10.44 -24.06
CA TYR A 311 -29.91 10.70 -23.07
C TYR A 311 -29.50 9.47 -22.27
N ASP A 312 -29.88 8.27 -22.72
CA ASP A 312 -29.67 7.04 -21.98
C ASP A 312 -28.17 6.72 -21.82
N SER A 313 -27.64 6.41 -20.64
CA SER A 313 -28.32 6.33 -19.33
C SER A 313 -27.84 7.38 -18.32
N LEU A 314 -26.53 7.66 -18.23
CA LEU A 314 -25.92 8.52 -17.21
C LEU A 314 -25.59 9.92 -17.77
N ASN A 315 -26.61 10.67 -18.17
CA ASN A 315 -26.42 12.06 -18.57
C ASN A 315 -26.24 12.99 -17.36
N LEU A 316 -25.16 13.77 -17.35
CA LEU A 316 -24.85 14.73 -16.29
C LEU A 316 -25.17 16.19 -16.68
N GLY A 317 -25.52 16.43 -17.95
CA GLY A 317 -25.75 17.75 -18.52
C GLY A 317 -27.19 18.22 -18.37
N ALA A 318 -27.42 19.18 -17.46
CA ALA A 318 -28.75 19.81 -17.27
C ALA A 318 -29.17 20.75 -18.42
N HIS A 319 -28.22 21.18 -19.26
CA HIS A 319 -28.45 22.13 -20.37
C HIS A 319 -28.82 21.45 -21.69
N CYS A 320 -28.92 20.12 -21.73
CA CYS A 320 -29.15 19.37 -22.96
C CYS A 320 -30.63 19.15 -23.29
N GLY A 321 -31.55 19.47 -22.37
CA GLY A 321 -33.00 19.23 -22.52
C GLY A 321 -33.47 17.89 -21.94
N ASP A 322 -32.66 17.23 -21.11
CA ASP A 322 -33.07 16.05 -20.34
C ASP A 322 -33.94 16.43 -19.14
N ASN A 323 -34.65 15.45 -18.56
CA ASN A 323 -35.42 15.66 -17.34
C ASN A 323 -34.49 16.07 -16.18
N PRO A 324 -34.69 17.24 -15.55
CA PRO A 324 -33.86 17.71 -14.44
C PRO A 324 -33.73 16.70 -13.29
N ASP A 325 -34.78 15.95 -12.98
CA ASP A 325 -34.78 14.96 -11.89
C ASP A 325 -33.87 13.77 -12.24
N HIS A 326 -33.84 13.35 -13.51
CA HIS A 326 -32.94 12.30 -13.97
C HIS A 326 -31.48 12.75 -13.92
N VAL A 327 -31.20 13.99 -14.34
CA VAL A 327 -29.84 14.56 -14.29
C VAL A 327 -29.35 14.67 -12.85
N GLU A 328 -30.20 15.12 -11.93
CA GLU A 328 -29.85 15.22 -10.51
C GLU A 328 -29.60 13.83 -9.89
N GLU A 329 -30.42 12.83 -10.21
CA GLU A 329 -30.19 11.44 -9.78
C GLU A 329 -28.89 10.87 -10.36
N ASN A 330 -28.60 11.09 -11.63
CA ASN A 330 -27.33 10.67 -12.25
C ASN A 330 -26.12 11.32 -11.56
N ARG A 331 -26.20 12.61 -11.21
CA ARG A 331 -25.15 13.31 -10.46
C ARG A 331 -24.97 12.74 -9.06
N LYS A 332 -26.04 12.35 -8.37
CA LYS A 332 -25.96 11.66 -7.07
C LYS A 332 -25.29 10.30 -7.19
N ARG A 333 -25.65 9.52 -8.21
CA ARG A 333 -25.03 8.20 -8.49
C ARG A 333 -23.53 8.33 -8.74
N LEU A 334 -23.15 9.30 -9.57
CA LEU A 334 -21.76 9.60 -9.84
C LEU A 334 -20.99 10.00 -8.58
N PHE A 335 -21.57 10.87 -7.75
CA PHE A 335 -20.96 11.31 -6.50
C PHE A 335 -20.75 10.15 -5.53
N ALA A 336 -21.74 9.26 -5.40
CA ALA A 336 -21.65 8.07 -4.56
C ALA A 336 -20.61 7.05 -5.07
N ALA A 337 -20.43 6.94 -6.39
CA ALA A 337 -19.47 6.01 -6.99
C ALA A 337 -18.03 6.56 -6.99
N GLY A 338 -17.86 7.87 -7.18
CA GLY A 338 -16.55 8.50 -7.38
C GLY A 338 -15.81 8.89 -6.09
N ASN A 339 -16.40 8.70 -4.91
CA ASN A 339 -15.83 9.14 -3.62
C ASN A 339 -15.30 10.58 -3.64
N LEU A 340 -15.99 11.46 -4.35
CA LEU A 340 -15.61 12.86 -4.49
C LEU A 340 -15.65 13.55 -3.10
N PRO A 341 -14.63 14.31 -2.71
CA PRO A 341 -14.57 14.95 -1.39
C PRO A 341 -15.58 16.10 -1.24
N SER A 342 -16.01 16.69 -2.36
CA SER A 342 -17.05 17.72 -2.40
C SER A 342 -17.81 17.66 -3.70
N LYS A 343 -18.97 18.34 -3.75
CA LYS A 343 -19.72 18.48 -5.00
C LYS A 343 -18.88 19.27 -6.01
N PRO A 344 -18.72 18.79 -7.25
CA PRO A 344 -18.01 19.52 -8.29
C PRO A 344 -18.69 20.84 -8.63
N VAL A 345 -17.87 21.84 -8.94
CA VAL A 345 -18.35 23.13 -9.45
C VAL A 345 -18.62 23.00 -10.94
N TRP A 346 -19.89 22.88 -11.31
CA TRP A 346 -20.30 22.82 -12.71
C TRP A 346 -20.16 24.18 -13.39
N LEU A 347 -19.27 24.27 -14.38
CA LEU A 347 -19.07 25.47 -15.18
C LEU A 347 -20.21 25.68 -16.20
N GLU A 348 -20.48 26.95 -16.50
CA GLU A 348 -21.25 27.37 -17.67
C GLU A 348 -20.30 27.53 -18.86
N GLN A 349 -19.98 26.41 -19.50
CA GLN A 349 -19.03 26.36 -20.62
C GLN A 349 -19.54 27.11 -21.86
N VAL A 350 -18.71 28.00 -22.40
CA VAL A 350 -19.07 28.87 -23.54
C VAL A 350 -18.08 28.78 -24.71
N HIS A 351 -17.20 27.79 -24.68
CA HIS A 351 -16.13 27.57 -25.67
C HIS A 351 -15.16 28.76 -25.80
N GLY A 352 -14.92 29.47 -24.70
CA GLY A 352 -13.90 30.50 -24.55
C GLY A 352 -12.61 29.96 -23.94
N LYS A 353 -11.87 30.84 -23.26
CA LYS A 353 -10.56 30.53 -22.64
C LYS A 353 -10.48 30.83 -21.14
N ASP A 354 -11.53 31.42 -20.57
CA ASP A 354 -11.50 31.88 -19.18
C ASP A 354 -11.41 30.71 -18.21
N VAL A 355 -10.61 30.89 -17.15
CA VAL A 355 -10.35 29.91 -16.10
C VAL A 355 -10.94 30.41 -14.79
N LEU A 356 -11.86 29.66 -14.20
CA LEU A 356 -12.41 29.95 -12.88
C LEU A 356 -11.50 29.36 -11.78
N LYS A 357 -10.91 30.23 -10.95
CA LYS A 357 -10.17 29.78 -9.75
C LYS A 357 -11.15 29.41 -8.65
N LEU A 358 -11.13 28.14 -8.22
CA LEU A 358 -12.03 27.60 -7.20
C LEU A 358 -11.40 27.80 -5.81
N THR A 359 -11.91 28.80 -5.08
CA THR A 359 -11.45 29.18 -3.73
C THR A 359 -12.49 28.90 -2.64
N GLY A 360 -13.54 28.14 -2.98
CA GLY A 360 -14.75 27.99 -2.16
C GLY A 360 -15.85 28.98 -2.55
N GLU A 361 -17.09 28.50 -2.60
CA GLU A 361 -18.27 29.30 -3.00
C GLU A 361 -18.53 30.49 -2.04
N PRO A 362 -19.17 31.58 -2.51
CA PRO A 362 -19.79 31.78 -3.83
C PRO A 362 -18.85 32.38 -4.90
N TYR A 363 -19.14 32.10 -6.16
CA TYR A 363 -18.45 32.69 -7.32
C TYR A 363 -19.35 33.73 -8.00
N ALA A 364 -18.78 34.86 -8.41
CA ALA A 364 -19.53 35.93 -9.10
C ALA A 364 -20.14 35.46 -10.43
N SER A 365 -19.46 34.54 -11.11
CA SER A 365 -19.94 33.87 -12.32
C SER A 365 -19.31 32.49 -12.40
N LYS A 366 -20.06 31.51 -12.91
CA LYS A 366 -19.55 30.17 -13.26
C LYS A 366 -19.25 30.03 -14.76
N ARG A 367 -19.37 31.13 -15.52
CA ARG A 367 -19.06 31.18 -16.95
C ARG A 367 -17.56 31.13 -17.18
N ALA A 368 -17.07 29.95 -17.55
CA ALA A 368 -15.67 29.66 -17.83
C ALA A 368 -15.59 28.34 -18.61
N ASP A 369 -14.46 28.09 -19.26
CA ASP A 369 -14.18 26.83 -19.95
C ASP A 369 -13.06 26.04 -19.28
N ALA A 370 -12.48 26.56 -18.20
CA ALA A 370 -11.62 25.79 -17.32
C ALA A 370 -11.84 26.17 -15.86
N SER A 371 -11.43 25.28 -14.97
CA SER A 371 -11.38 25.50 -13.53
C SER A 371 -10.02 25.11 -12.99
N TYR A 372 -9.55 25.83 -11.98
CA TYR A 372 -8.26 25.61 -11.32
C TYR A 372 -8.46 25.62 -9.80
N SER A 373 -7.74 24.77 -9.08
CA SER A 373 -7.73 24.74 -7.61
C SER A 373 -6.36 24.34 -7.07
N ASN A 374 -5.97 24.98 -5.97
CA ASN A 374 -4.90 24.55 -5.06
C ASN A 374 -5.44 24.23 -3.65
N THR A 375 -6.76 24.05 -3.53
CA THR A 375 -7.44 23.78 -2.26
C THR A 375 -7.82 22.30 -2.19
N PRO A 376 -7.26 21.52 -1.24
CA PRO A 376 -7.67 20.15 -0.95
C PRO A 376 -9.18 19.98 -0.80
N GLY A 377 -9.71 18.87 -1.31
CA GLY A 377 -11.13 18.56 -1.30
C GLY A 377 -11.99 19.33 -2.31
N THR A 378 -11.44 20.29 -3.06
CA THR A 378 -12.19 21.02 -4.09
C THR A 378 -12.09 20.31 -5.45
N VAL A 379 -13.24 19.96 -6.03
CA VAL A 379 -13.31 19.19 -7.29
C VAL A 379 -13.46 20.13 -8.50
N CYS A 380 -12.43 20.14 -9.36
CA CYS A 380 -12.48 20.74 -10.69
C CYS A 380 -13.21 19.79 -11.64
N ALA A 381 -14.11 20.31 -12.48
CA ALA A 381 -14.90 19.49 -13.38
C ALA A 381 -15.20 20.19 -14.70
N VAL A 382 -15.21 19.43 -15.79
CA VAL A 382 -15.69 19.88 -17.10
C VAL A 382 -16.59 18.83 -17.71
N MET A 383 -17.61 19.27 -18.45
CA MET A 383 -18.56 18.41 -19.13
C MET A 383 -18.29 18.36 -20.63
N THR A 384 -18.31 17.17 -21.23
CA THR A 384 -18.06 16.99 -22.66
C THR A 384 -19.02 16.00 -23.30
N ALA A 385 -19.14 16.11 -24.62
CA ALA A 385 -19.60 15.00 -25.47
C ALA A 385 -18.50 14.74 -26.50
N ASP A 386 -18.25 15.68 -27.40
CA ASP A 386 -17.21 15.57 -28.42
C ASP A 386 -15.98 16.46 -28.17
N CYS A 387 -16.14 17.57 -27.44
CA CYS A 387 -15.01 18.41 -27.06
C CYS A 387 -14.03 17.64 -26.17
N LEU A 388 -12.76 18.02 -26.21
CA LEU A 388 -11.71 17.37 -25.45
C LEU A 388 -11.70 17.87 -23.99
N PRO A 389 -11.91 17.00 -22.99
CA PRO A 389 -11.58 17.33 -21.62
C PRO A 389 -10.07 17.16 -21.39
N VAL A 390 -9.45 18.13 -20.74
CA VAL A 390 -8.04 18.07 -20.33
C VAL A 390 -7.95 18.27 -18.83
N LEU A 391 -7.36 17.30 -18.12
CA LEU A 391 -7.09 17.39 -16.70
C LEU A 391 -5.60 17.69 -16.48
N PHE A 392 -5.31 18.50 -15.47
CA PHE A 392 -3.96 18.94 -15.14
C PHE A 392 -3.67 18.73 -13.66
N CYS A 393 -2.46 18.31 -13.33
CA CYS A 393 -1.90 18.41 -12.00
C CYS A 393 -0.41 18.76 -12.07
N ASN A 394 0.15 19.34 -11.03
CA ASN A 394 1.60 19.43 -10.92
C ASN A 394 2.18 18.17 -10.26
N ARG A 395 3.45 17.86 -10.52
CA ARG A 395 4.15 16.70 -9.95
C ARG A 395 4.14 16.66 -8.42
N ALA A 396 4.09 17.82 -7.76
CA ALA A 396 4.03 17.90 -6.30
C ALA A 396 2.65 17.53 -5.74
N GLY A 397 1.60 17.45 -6.57
CA GLY A 397 0.25 17.15 -6.12
C GLY A 397 -0.34 18.25 -5.24
N THR A 398 -0.10 19.52 -5.58
CA THR A 398 -0.58 20.69 -4.82
C THR A 398 -1.50 21.60 -5.62
N GLU A 399 -1.58 21.41 -6.94
CA GLU A 399 -2.37 22.21 -7.86
C GLU A 399 -3.04 21.30 -8.89
N VAL A 400 -4.30 21.58 -9.23
CA VAL A 400 -5.07 20.84 -10.24
C VAL A 400 -5.93 21.78 -11.09
N ALA A 401 -6.25 21.36 -12.31
CA ALA A 401 -7.20 22.05 -13.17
C ALA A 401 -7.94 21.10 -14.12
N ALA A 402 -9.12 21.50 -14.57
CA ALA A 402 -9.90 20.82 -15.60
C ALA A 402 -10.33 21.82 -16.67
N ALA A 403 -10.05 21.52 -17.94
CA ALA A 403 -10.33 22.40 -19.08
C ALA A 403 -11.19 21.70 -20.16
N HIS A 404 -12.13 22.46 -20.70
CA HIS A 404 -13.00 22.11 -21.81
C HIS A 404 -12.42 22.67 -23.12
N ALA A 405 -11.72 21.82 -23.86
CA ALA A 405 -10.99 22.19 -25.06
C ALA A 405 -11.71 21.75 -26.34
N GLY A 406 -12.84 22.37 -26.66
CA GLY A 406 -13.41 22.30 -28.01
C GLY A 406 -12.56 23.07 -29.03
N TRP A 407 -12.82 22.94 -30.34
CA TRP A 407 -11.99 23.62 -31.37
C TRP A 407 -11.90 25.15 -31.20
N ARG A 408 -12.95 25.79 -30.68
CA ARG A 408 -12.96 27.23 -30.38
C ARG A 408 -12.23 27.62 -29.08
N GLY A 409 -12.14 26.69 -28.13
CA GLY A 409 -11.41 26.88 -26.85
C GLY A 409 -9.91 26.56 -26.98
N LEU A 410 -9.57 25.48 -27.72
CA LEU A 410 -8.39 25.47 -28.60
C LEU A 410 -8.46 26.71 -29.52
N CYS A 411 -7.53 27.12 -30.36
CA CYS A 411 -7.63 28.47 -31.01
C CYS A 411 -7.65 29.67 -30.01
N ALA A 412 -8.67 29.86 -29.16
CA ALA A 412 -8.76 30.96 -28.20
C ALA A 412 -7.67 30.93 -27.12
N GLY A 413 -7.15 29.75 -26.76
CA GLY A 413 -6.04 29.65 -25.81
C GLY A 413 -6.37 29.06 -24.45
N VAL A 414 -7.43 28.24 -24.33
CA VAL A 414 -7.88 27.73 -23.01
C VAL A 414 -6.81 26.91 -22.29
N LEU A 415 -5.99 26.14 -23.02
CA LEU A 415 -4.96 25.29 -22.41
C LEU A 415 -3.82 26.15 -21.87
N GLU A 416 -3.40 27.15 -22.63
CA GLU A 416 -2.36 28.09 -22.27
C GLU A 416 -2.77 28.94 -21.05
N GLU A 417 -4.01 29.44 -21.05
CA GLU A 417 -4.57 30.18 -19.92
C GLU A 417 -4.68 29.29 -18.67
N THR A 418 -5.09 28.02 -18.84
CA THR A 418 -5.16 27.05 -17.72
C THR A 418 -3.78 26.79 -17.13
N VAL A 419 -2.76 26.56 -17.97
CA VAL A 419 -1.37 26.36 -17.53
C VAL A 419 -0.85 27.60 -16.79
N SER A 420 -1.16 28.82 -17.25
CA SER A 420 -0.74 30.06 -16.58
C SER A 420 -1.37 30.29 -15.19
N CYS A 421 -2.37 29.49 -14.80
CA CYS A 421 -2.95 29.57 -13.46
C CYS A 421 -2.12 28.84 -12.40
N PHE A 422 -1.25 27.90 -12.81
CA PHE A 422 -0.36 27.17 -11.91
C PHE A 422 0.79 28.07 -11.45
N ALA A 423 1.20 27.92 -10.20
CA ALA A 423 2.40 28.55 -9.67
C ALA A 423 3.68 27.78 -10.06
N ASP A 424 3.57 26.48 -10.31
CA ASP A 424 4.67 25.63 -10.76
C ASP A 424 5.09 25.90 -12.21
N ASN A 425 6.31 25.48 -12.56
CA ASN A 425 6.79 25.58 -13.94
C ASN A 425 6.03 24.61 -14.86
N PRO A 426 5.76 24.96 -16.13
CA PRO A 426 5.04 24.09 -17.05
C PRO A 426 5.63 22.68 -17.23
N GLU A 427 6.95 22.54 -17.15
CA GLU A 427 7.67 21.25 -17.20
C GLU A 427 7.30 20.28 -16.06
N ASN A 428 6.81 20.82 -14.94
CA ASN A 428 6.33 20.07 -13.79
C ASN A 428 4.84 19.77 -13.83
N ILE A 429 4.12 20.28 -14.82
CA ILE A 429 2.68 20.03 -15.00
C ILE A 429 2.52 18.77 -15.86
N LEU A 430 1.64 17.89 -15.41
CA LEU A 430 1.17 16.73 -16.17
C LEU A 430 -0.21 17.06 -16.72
N ALA A 431 -0.44 16.69 -17.98
CA ALA A 431 -1.75 16.83 -18.62
C ALA A 431 -2.28 15.46 -19.05
N TRP A 432 -3.57 15.22 -18.85
CA TRP A 432 -4.27 14.03 -19.31
C TRP A 432 -5.40 14.42 -20.26
N LEU A 433 -5.43 13.77 -21.43
CA LEU A 433 -6.40 14.00 -22.50
C LEU A 433 -7.49 12.94 -22.44
N GLY A 434 -8.72 13.34 -22.11
CA GLY A 434 -9.83 12.39 -22.00
C GLY A 434 -10.54 12.07 -23.31
N PRO A 435 -11.64 11.30 -23.24
CA PRO A 435 -12.41 10.91 -24.41
C PRO A 435 -12.94 12.12 -25.19
N ALA A 436 -12.72 12.13 -26.50
CA ALA A 436 -13.10 13.21 -27.40
C ALA A 436 -13.44 12.65 -28.79
N ILE A 437 -13.90 13.53 -29.67
CA ILE A 437 -14.18 13.19 -31.07
C ILE A 437 -12.89 12.82 -31.82
N GLY A 438 -12.88 11.63 -32.43
CA GLY A 438 -11.73 11.15 -33.18
C GLY A 438 -11.51 11.88 -34.52
N PRO A 439 -10.28 11.83 -35.07
CA PRO A 439 -9.88 12.62 -36.24
C PRO A 439 -10.65 12.31 -37.52
N ARG A 440 -11.22 11.10 -37.62
CA ARG A 440 -12.03 10.67 -38.77
C ARG A 440 -13.44 11.26 -38.79
N ALA A 441 -13.88 11.92 -37.71
CA ALA A 441 -15.24 12.46 -37.57
C ALA A 441 -15.27 13.91 -37.06
N PHE A 442 -14.11 14.51 -36.74
CA PHE A 442 -14.03 15.86 -36.20
C PHE A 442 -13.99 16.92 -37.29
N GLU A 443 -15.16 17.41 -37.72
CA GLU A 443 -15.23 18.55 -38.64
C GLU A 443 -15.11 19.89 -37.90
N VAL A 444 -14.18 20.73 -38.35
CA VAL A 444 -14.01 22.14 -37.96
C VAL A 444 -14.31 23.06 -39.13
N GLY A 445 -14.92 24.22 -38.86
CA GLY A 445 -15.25 25.21 -39.89
C GLY A 445 -14.08 26.15 -40.17
N GLY A 446 -13.77 26.37 -41.45
CA GLY A 446 -12.83 27.38 -41.92
C GLY A 446 -13.49 28.75 -42.14
N GLU A 447 -12.67 29.77 -42.40
CA GLU A 447 -13.10 31.16 -42.57
C GLU A 447 -14.08 31.39 -43.74
N HIS A 448 -14.19 30.45 -44.68
CA HIS A 448 -15.00 30.59 -45.90
C HIS A 448 -16.11 29.53 -46.03
N GLY A 449 -16.52 28.92 -44.92
CA GLY A 449 -17.59 27.90 -44.91
C GLY A 449 -17.12 26.49 -45.29
N ASP A 450 -15.86 26.34 -45.67
CA ASP A 450 -15.22 25.03 -45.84
C ASP A 450 -15.17 24.28 -44.51
N LYS A 451 -15.27 22.95 -44.57
CA LYS A 451 -15.12 22.07 -43.41
C LYS A 451 -13.90 21.19 -43.57
N TYR A 452 -13.07 21.17 -42.54
CA TYR A 452 -11.87 20.35 -42.49
C TYR A 452 -12.01 19.28 -41.42
N LEU A 453 -11.39 18.12 -41.64
CA LEU A 453 -11.16 17.17 -40.57
C LEU A 453 -9.92 17.60 -39.79
N ALA A 454 -9.99 17.53 -38.47
CA ALA A 454 -8.87 17.86 -37.59
C ALA A 454 -8.62 16.71 -36.59
N ASP A 455 -7.40 16.64 -36.07
CA ASP A 455 -7.06 15.77 -34.95
C ASP A 455 -6.98 16.60 -33.67
N ILE A 456 -8.05 16.57 -32.87
CA ILE A 456 -8.15 17.35 -31.64
C ILE A 456 -7.07 16.98 -30.62
N TYR A 457 -6.64 15.71 -30.60
CA TYR A 457 -5.60 15.22 -29.71
C TYR A 457 -4.25 15.74 -30.13
N GLN A 458 -3.92 15.64 -31.42
CA GLN A 458 -2.67 16.17 -31.94
C GLN A 458 -2.56 17.69 -31.74
N LEU A 459 -3.64 18.42 -31.99
CA LEU A 459 -3.70 19.87 -31.76
C LEU A 459 -3.46 20.21 -30.29
N ALA A 460 -4.15 19.54 -29.37
CA ALA A 460 -3.97 19.78 -27.94
C ALA A 460 -2.53 19.49 -27.49
N ARG A 461 -1.93 18.39 -27.95
CA ARG A 461 -0.53 18.04 -27.66
C ARG A 461 0.44 19.12 -28.11
N GLN A 462 0.27 19.64 -29.33
CA GLN A 462 1.11 20.71 -29.87
C GLN A 462 0.98 21.99 -29.03
N ARG A 463 -0.24 22.36 -28.64
CA ARG A 463 -0.47 23.57 -27.85
C ARG A 463 0.12 23.47 -26.44
N LEU A 464 -0.03 22.31 -25.80
CA LEU A 464 0.57 22.03 -24.49
C LEU A 464 2.10 22.03 -24.54
N ALA A 465 2.69 21.38 -25.54
CA ALA A 465 4.14 21.37 -25.73
C ALA A 465 4.70 22.79 -25.97
N ASN A 466 3.97 23.64 -26.71
CA ASN A 466 4.38 25.02 -26.96
C ASN A 466 4.43 25.90 -25.70
N VAL A 467 3.72 25.53 -24.63
CA VAL A 467 3.81 26.22 -23.33
C VAL A 467 4.70 25.51 -22.32
N GLY A 468 5.42 24.45 -22.73
CA GLY A 468 6.39 23.74 -21.91
C GLY A 468 5.84 22.53 -21.14
N VAL A 469 4.60 22.12 -21.38
CA VAL A 469 4.05 20.89 -20.78
C VAL A 469 4.51 19.68 -21.60
N GLU A 470 5.46 18.92 -21.07
CA GLU A 470 6.06 17.78 -21.77
C GLU A 470 5.36 16.45 -21.49
N GLN A 471 4.76 16.29 -20.30
CA GLN A 471 4.15 15.03 -19.88
C GLN A 471 2.65 15.01 -20.17
N ILE A 472 2.29 14.48 -21.35
CA ILE A 472 0.90 14.46 -21.85
C ILE A 472 0.43 13.02 -22.07
N PHE A 473 -0.59 12.60 -21.33
CA PHE A 473 -1.13 11.23 -21.31
C PHE A 473 -2.54 11.15 -21.92
N GLY A 474 -3.05 9.93 -22.12
CA GLY A 474 -4.38 9.66 -22.68
C GLY A 474 -4.47 9.99 -24.17
N GLY A 475 -5.68 10.31 -24.64
CA GLY A 475 -5.92 10.79 -26.00
C GLY A 475 -6.10 9.72 -27.07
N ASP A 476 -6.67 8.59 -26.68
CA ASP A 476 -6.81 7.36 -27.45
C ASP A 476 -8.27 6.86 -27.54
N ARG A 477 -9.21 7.55 -26.89
CA ARG A 477 -10.62 7.17 -26.79
C ARG A 477 -11.52 8.03 -27.70
N CYS A 478 -12.32 7.42 -28.56
CA CYS A 478 -13.10 8.13 -29.57
C CYS A 478 -14.60 8.09 -29.29
N THR A 479 -15.17 9.23 -28.93
CA THR A 479 -16.59 9.37 -28.50
C THR A 479 -17.58 9.00 -29.60
N TYR A 480 -17.18 9.17 -30.86
CA TYR A 480 -18.01 8.83 -32.01
C TYR A 480 -18.11 7.33 -32.25
N THR A 481 -16.98 6.61 -32.18
CA THR A 481 -16.92 5.17 -32.48
C THR A 481 -17.28 4.30 -31.28
N GLU A 482 -16.98 4.75 -30.05
CA GLU A 482 -17.29 4.02 -28.81
C GLU A 482 -18.69 4.38 -28.29
N ASN A 483 -19.72 4.05 -29.08
CA ASN A 483 -21.11 4.46 -28.83
C ASN A 483 -21.75 3.88 -27.55
N GLU A 484 -21.32 2.70 -27.12
CA GLU A 484 -21.80 2.06 -25.88
C GLU A 484 -21.27 2.77 -24.63
N THR A 485 -20.13 3.45 -24.75
CA THR A 485 -19.40 4.04 -23.61
C THR A 485 -19.61 5.55 -23.52
N PHE A 486 -19.68 6.27 -24.66
CA PHE A 486 -19.62 7.73 -24.67
C PHE A 486 -20.76 8.39 -25.45
N PHE A 487 -21.19 9.56 -24.95
CA PHE A 487 -22.08 10.45 -25.67
C PHE A 487 -21.32 11.15 -26.81
N SER A 488 -21.94 11.30 -27.99
CA SER A 488 -21.36 12.04 -29.11
C SER A 488 -22.40 12.89 -29.82
N TYR A 489 -22.13 14.20 -29.90
CA TYR A 489 -23.02 15.14 -30.57
C TYR A 489 -22.96 14.95 -32.09
N ARG A 490 -21.78 14.67 -32.62
CA ARG A 490 -21.52 14.43 -34.04
C ARG A 490 -22.37 13.28 -34.56
N ARG A 491 -22.45 12.20 -33.76
CA ARG A 491 -23.24 10.99 -34.05
C ARG A 491 -24.74 11.23 -33.85
N ASP A 492 -25.13 11.69 -32.66
CA ASP A 492 -26.53 11.57 -32.22
C ASP A 492 -27.33 12.89 -32.37
N LYS A 493 -26.66 14.03 -32.57
CA LYS A 493 -27.20 15.41 -32.55
C LYS A 493 -27.80 15.81 -31.20
N THR A 494 -28.83 15.12 -30.74
CA THR A 494 -29.38 15.30 -29.39
C THR A 494 -28.73 14.26 -28.49
N THR A 495 -27.87 14.68 -27.56
CA THR A 495 -27.05 13.77 -26.75
C THR A 495 -26.75 14.34 -25.37
N GLY A 496 -26.39 13.47 -24.43
CA GLY A 496 -26.01 13.83 -23.07
C GLY A 496 -24.60 14.40 -22.95
N ARG A 497 -24.15 14.60 -21.71
CA ARG A 497 -22.78 15.00 -21.36
C ARG A 497 -22.19 14.04 -20.35
N MET A 498 -20.94 13.69 -20.60
CA MET A 498 -20.01 13.09 -19.65
C MET A 498 -19.33 14.22 -18.88
N ALA A 499 -18.63 13.88 -17.80
CA ALA A 499 -17.82 14.82 -17.05
C ALA A 499 -16.50 14.19 -16.63
N SER A 500 -15.43 14.99 -16.70
CA SER A 500 -14.10 14.63 -16.20
C SER A 500 -13.78 15.45 -14.95
N PHE A 501 -13.17 14.82 -13.96
CA PHE A 501 -12.96 15.38 -12.63
C PHE A 501 -11.51 15.29 -12.19
N ILE A 502 -11.06 16.26 -11.41
CA ILE A 502 -9.77 16.17 -10.73
C ILE A 502 -9.83 16.98 -9.43
N TRP A 503 -9.17 16.48 -8.38
CA TRP A 503 -9.10 17.14 -7.09
C TRP A 503 -7.80 16.78 -6.37
N LEU A 504 -7.49 17.60 -5.37
CA LEU A 504 -6.43 17.35 -4.40
C LEU A 504 -7.04 16.61 -3.20
N ILE A 505 -6.40 15.53 -2.77
CA ILE A 505 -6.84 14.70 -1.63
C ILE A 505 -6.51 15.39 -0.31
#